data_AF-A0A376RJJ2-F1
#
_entry.id   AF-A0A376RJJ2-F1
#
_cell.length_a   1.000
_cell.length_b   1.000
_cell.length_c   1.000
_cell.angle_alpha   90.00
_cell.angle_beta   90.00
_cell.angle_gamma   90.00
#
_symmetry.space_group_name_H-M   'P 1'
#
loop_
_entity.id
_entity.type
_entity.pdbx_description
1 polymer ?
#
loop_
_entity_poly.entity_id
_entity_poly.type
_entity_poly.pdbx_seq_one_letter_code
_entity_poly.pdbx_strand_id
1 'polypeptide(L)'
;MPDGHGQLLNTNRDWEDGYRQRWQHDKIVRSTHGVNCTGSCSWKIYVKNGLVTWETQQTDYPRTRPDLPNHEPRGCPRGASYSWYLYSANRLKYPMMRKRLMKMWREAKALHSDPVEAWASIIEDADKAKSFKQARGRGGFVRSSWQEVNELIAASNVYTIKTTARTVLLVSRQFRQCRWFLTHRVHAISR
;
A
#
# COMPACT_ATOMS: atom_id res chain seq x y z
N MET A 1 24.71 5.93 56.34
CA MET A 1 23.31 6.20 55.91
C MET A 1 22.91 7.53 56.51
N PRO A 2 22.24 8.44 55.77
CA PRO A 2 21.89 9.76 56.28
C PRO A 2 20.95 9.62 57.49
N ASP A 3 21.41 10.03 58.67
CA ASP A 3 20.69 10.31 59.93
C ASP A 3 19.50 9.40 60.32
N GLY A 4 19.53 8.11 59.94
CA GLY A 4 18.47 7.15 60.24
C GLY A 4 17.23 7.20 59.32
N HIS A 5 17.23 8.04 58.27
CA HIS A 5 16.10 8.15 57.33
C HIS A 5 15.98 6.99 56.34
N GLY A 6 17.08 6.28 56.09
CA GLY A 6 17.14 5.20 55.11
C GLY A 6 17.55 3.88 55.73
N GLN A 7 16.85 2.81 55.34
CA GLN A 7 17.21 1.44 55.69
C GLN A 7 17.51 0.64 54.41
N LEU A 8 18.65 -0.05 54.41
CA LEU A 8 19.00 -1.03 53.39
C LEU A 8 18.44 -2.39 53.81
N LEU A 9 17.71 -3.04 52.91
CA LEU A 9 17.13 -4.37 53.13
C LEU A 9 17.80 -5.40 52.23
N ASN A 10 18.18 -6.54 52.81
CA ASN A 10 18.63 -7.72 52.08
C ASN A 10 17.49 -8.73 52.02
N THR A 11 16.54 -8.50 51.12
CA THR A 11 15.35 -9.34 50.92
C THR A 11 15.29 -9.89 49.49
N ASN A 12 14.53 -10.96 49.30
CA ASN A 12 14.29 -11.56 47.99
C ASN A 12 13.55 -10.57 47.06
N ARG A 13 13.92 -10.55 45.77
CA ARG A 13 13.35 -9.68 44.74
C ARG A 13 13.06 -10.45 43.44
N ASP A 14 12.75 -11.75 43.55
CA ASP A 14 12.55 -12.62 42.38
C ASP A 14 11.33 -12.22 41.54
N TRP A 15 10.34 -11.56 42.15
CA TRP A 15 9.18 -11.01 41.45
C TRP A 15 9.54 -10.05 40.30
N GLU A 16 10.74 -9.48 40.31
CA GLU A 16 11.25 -8.58 39.27
C GLU A 16 11.47 -9.29 37.93
N ASP A 17 11.61 -10.62 37.93
CA ASP A 17 11.73 -11.41 36.71
C ASP A 17 10.52 -11.25 35.78
N GLY A 18 9.34 -10.89 36.31
CA GLY A 18 8.17 -10.59 35.48
C GLY A 18 8.43 -9.48 34.45
N TYR A 19 9.08 -8.38 34.87
CA TYR A 19 9.45 -7.30 33.96
C TYR A 19 10.67 -7.65 33.09
N ARG A 20 11.64 -8.39 33.63
CA ARG A 20 12.81 -8.84 32.85
C ARG A 20 12.40 -9.73 31.69
N GLN A 21 11.51 -10.69 31.94
CA GLN A 21 10.97 -11.61 30.93
C GLN A 21 10.09 -10.90 29.89
N ARG A 22 9.43 -9.79 30.27
CA ARG A 22 8.72 -8.93 29.31
C ARG A 22 9.69 -8.26 28.32
N TRP A 23 10.83 -7.77 28.79
CA TRP A 23 11.84 -7.08 27.98
C TRP A 23 12.67 -8.02 27.08
N GLN A 24 12.96 -9.23 27.55
CA GLN A 24 13.60 -10.27 26.76
C GLN A 24 12.80 -10.56 25.48
N HIS A 25 13.50 -10.86 24.40
CA HIS A 25 12.96 -11.01 23.05
C HIS A 25 13.78 -12.03 22.27
N ASP A 26 13.20 -12.56 21.19
CA ASP A 26 13.78 -13.66 20.41
C ASP A 26 14.88 -13.14 19.48
N LYS A 27 14.64 -12.00 18.83
CA LYS A 27 15.60 -11.37 17.91
C LYS A 27 15.29 -9.90 17.68
N ILE A 28 16.28 -9.21 17.13
CA ILE A 28 16.17 -7.84 16.61
C ILE A 28 16.43 -7.87 15.11
N VAL A 29 15.56 -7.21 14.33
CA VAL A 29 15.73 -7.06 12.87
C VAL A 29 15.89 -5.58 12.52
N ARG A 30 16.83 -5.24 11.64
CA ARG A 30 16.96 -3.86 11.12
C ARG A 30 15.89 -3.58 10.08
N SER A 31 15.16 -2.49 10.25
CA SER A 31 14.22 -1.98 9.23
C SER A 31 14.15 -0.44 9.25
N THR A 32 13.27 0.13 8.43
CA THR A 32 12.96 1.56 8.33
C THR A 32 11.49 1.77 8.01
N HIS A 33 11.00 3.01 8.06
CA HIS A 33 9.62 3.36 7.72
C HIS A 33 9.54 3.95 6.30
N GLY A 34 8.89 3.23 5.39
CA GLY A 34 8.61 3.67 4.01
C GLY A 34 7.50 4.72 3.91
N VAL A 35 7.61 5.79 4.69
CA VAL A 35 6.65 6.90 4.75
C VAL A 35 7.35 8.21 4.39
N ASN A 36 6.66 9.11 3.68
CA ASN A 36 7.23 10.38 3.23
C ASN A 36 7.38 11.38 4.39
N CYS A 37 8.42 11.21 5.21
CA CYS A 37 8.66 12.03 6.40
C CYS A 37 10.07 12.63 6.48
N THR A 38 10.90 12.44 5.43
CA THR A 38 12.33 12.80 5.34
C THR A 38 13.25 12.17 6.39
N GLY A 39 12.70 11.47 7.40
CA GLY A 39 13.45 10.93 8.51
C GLY A 39 14.46 9.85 8.10
N SER A 40 14.06 8.87 7.28
CA SER A 40 14.92 7.72 6.90
C SER A 40 15.61 7.04 8.09
N CYS A 41 14.96 7.04 9.26
CA CYS A 41 15.53 6.53 10.50
C CYS A 41 15.57 4.99 10.46
N SER A 42 16.72 4.39 10.77
CA SER A 42 16.88 2.96 10.99
C SER A 42 16.38 2.56 12.39
N TRP A 43 15.65 1.44 12.46
CA TRP A 43 15.04 0.92 13.69
C TRP A 43 15.44 -0.52 13.97
N LYS A 44 15.46 -0.86 15.26
CA LYS A 44 15.52 -2.20 15.84
C LYS A 44 14.08 -2.68 16.00
N ILE A 45 13.68 -3.65 15.19
CA ILE A 45 12.35 -4.28 15.29
C ILE A 45 12.47 -5.50 16.20
N TYR A 46 11.77 -5.49 17.33
CA TYR A 46 11.83 -6.57 18.31
C TYR A 46 10.78 -7.63 17.97
N VAL A 47 11.24 -8.88 17.86
CA VAL A 47 10.37 -10.04 17.70
C VAL A 47 10.41 -10.83 19.01
N LYS A 48 9.24 -11.14 19.56
CA LYS A 48 9.05 -11.96 20.75
C LYS A 48 7.88 -12.92 20.54
N ASN A 49 8.05 -14.18 20.94
CA ASN A 49 7.09 -15.26 20.68
C ASN A 49 6.72 -15.38 19.18
N GLY A 50 7.70 -15.14 18.29
CA GLY A 50 7.49 -15.18 16.84
C GLY A 50 6.66 -14.02 16.26
N LEU A 51 6.28 -13.01 17.06
CA LEU A 51 5.52 -11.85 16.65
C LEU A 51 6.34 -10.57 16.84
N VAL A 52 6.14 -9.57 15.96
CA VAL A 52 6.71 -8.24 16.20
C VAL A 52 5.97 -7.58 17.35
N THR A 53 6.71 -7.05 18.33
CA THR A 53 6.12 -6.50 19.57
C THR A 53 6.30 -5.00 19.73
N TRP A 54 7.51 -4.47 19.52
CA TRP A 54 7.82 -3.04 19.59
C TRP A 54 9.06 -2.71 18.76
N GLU A 55 9.38 -1.43 18.66
CA GLU A 55 10.60 -0.96 18.03
C GLU A 55 11.34 0.08 18.87
N THR A 56 12.67 0.12 18.76
CA THR A 56 13.53 1.21 19.26
C THR A 56 14.49 1.65 18.17
N GLN A 57 15.06 2.84 18.27
CA GLN A 57 15.96 3.34 17.24
C GLN A 57 17.27 2.54 17.18
N GLN A 58 17.82 2.40 15.98
CA GLN A 58 19.23 2.06 15.82
C GLN A 58 20.09 3.28 16.15
N THR A 59 21.27 3.04 16.70
CA THR A 59 22.21 4.09 17.10
C THR A 59 23.57 3.93 16.41
N ASP A 60 23.67 3.03 15.45
CA ASP A 60 24.92 2.61 14.83
C ASP A 60 25.10 3.17 13.40
N TYR A 61 24.57 4.37 13.16
CA TYR A 61 24.92 5.11 11.95
C TYR A 61 26.43 5.36 11.90
N PRO A 62 27.06 5.42 10.71
CA PRO A 62 28.42 5.92 10.60
C PRO A 62 28.56 7.26 11.33
N ARG A 63 29.56 7.35 12.20
CA ARG A 63 29.81 8.54 13.01
C ARG A 63 30.13 9.74 12.11
N THR A 64 29.75 10.92 12.57
CA THR A 64 30.15 12.18 11.95
C THR A 64 31.62 12.49 12.28
N ARG A 65 32.11 13.64 11.79
CA ARG A 65 33.44 14.13 12.15
C ARG A 65 33.52 14.44 13.65
N PRO A 66 34.72 14.40 14.28
CA PRO A 66 34.85 14.58 15.74
C PRO A 66 34.29 15.90 16.30
N ASP A 67 34.22 16.94 15.46
CA ASP A 67 33.71 18.27 15.78
C ASP A 67 32.19 18.43 15.62
N LEU A 68 31.48 17.38 15.17
CA LEU A 68 30.05 17.39 14.94
C LEU A 68 29.33 16.34 15.82
N PRO A 69 28.08 16.61 16.23
CA PRO A 69 27.27 15.58 16.88
C PRO A 69 26.94 14.45 15.91
N ASN A 70 26.75 13.24 16.44
CA ASN A 70 26.28 12.09 15.65
C ASN A 70 24.78 12.20 15.36
N HIS A 71 24.30 11.43 14.38
CA HIS A 71 22.89 11.40 14.00
C HIS A 71 21.99 10.60 14.95
N GLU A 72 22.56 9.66 15.69
CA GLU A 72 21.82 8.79 16.58
C GLU A 72 21.14 9.58 17.71
N PRO A 73 19.93 9.17 18.17
CA PRO A 73 19.16 7.99 17.73
C PRO A 73 18.23 8.26 16.53
N ARG A 74 18.06 9.51 16.09
CA ARG A 74 16.93 9.94 15.24
C ARG A 74 15.57 9.45 15.83
N GLY A 75 14.63 9.07 14.97
CA GLY A 75 13.31 8.57 15.35
C GLY A 75 12.30 9.69 15.64
N CYS A 76 11.04 9.31 15.77
CA CYS A 76 9.93 10.21 16.08
C CYS A 76 8.76 9.42 16.69
N PRO A 77 7.81 10.07 17.38
CA PRO A 77 6.69 9.36 18.02
C PRO A 77 5.78 8.62 17.04
N ARG A 78 5.75 9.02 15.76
CA ARG A 78 5.01 8.32 14.71
C ARG A 78 5.69 7.01 14.29
N GLY A 79 7.03 6.99 14.30
CA GLY A 79 7.80 5.78 14.02
C GLY A 79 7.75 4.78 15.17
N ALA A 80 7.77 5.27 16.41
CA ALA A 80 7.72 4.43 17.62
C ALA A 80 6.38 3.71 17.86
N SER A 81 5.36 3.98 17.03
CA SER A 81 4.04 3.35 17.12
C SER A 81 3.71 2.49 15.89
N TYR A 82 4.66 2.28 14.98
CA TYR A 82 4.38 1.59 13.71
C TYR A 82 4.04 0.10 13.90
N SER A 83 4.65 -0.55 14.89
CA SER A 83 4.37 -1.94 15.27
C SER A 83 2.87 -2.22 15.52
N TRP A 84 2.11 -1.20 15.93
CA TRP A 84 0.65 -1.30 16.11
C TRP A 84 -0.08 -1.81 14.85
N TYR A 85 0.33 -1.37 13.66
CA TYR A 85 -0.38 -1.68 12.41
C TYR A 85 -0.34 -3.15 12.02
N LEU A 86 0.61 -3.94 12.54
CA LEU A 86 0.82 -5.32 12.06
C LEU A 86 -0.39 -6.21 12.36
N TYR A 87 -0.96 -6.06 13.55
CA TYR A 87 -2.05 -6.91 14.04
C TYR A 87 -3.27 -6.11 14.51
N SER A 88 -3.31 -4.79 14.28
CA SER A 88 -4.46 -3.97 14.66
C SER A 88 -5.74 -4.35 13.93
N ALA A 89 -6.86 -3.90 14.48
CA ALA A 89 -8.20 -4.14 13.91
C ALA A 89 -8.37 -3.59 12.49
N ASN A 90 -7.49 -2.67 12.05
CA ASN A 90 -7.56 -2.05 10.71
C ASN A 90 -6.57 -2.65 9.70
N ARG A 91 -5.92 -3.78 10.03
CA ARG A 91 -5.01 -4.46 9.10
C ARG A 91 -5.78 -5.11 7.95
N LEU A 92 -5.43 -4.74 6.71
CA LEU A 92 -5.92 -5.46 5.52
C LEU A 92 -5.26 -6.83 5.42
N LYS A 93 -6.07 -7.89 5.55
CA LYS A 93 -5.62 -9.31 5.56
C LYS A 93 -5.82 -10.03 4.22
N TYR A 94 -6.80 -9.60 3.42
CA TYR A 94 -7.21 -10.28 2.20
C TYR A 94 -7.43 -9.27 1.07
N PRO A 95 -7.30 -9.67 -0.21
CA PRO A 95 -7.79 -8.85 -1.31
C PRO A 95 -9.30 -8.67 -1.17
N MET A 96 -9.76 -7.42 -1.32
CA MET A 96 -11.16 -7.04 -1.14
C MET A 96 -11.71 -6.51 -2.47
N MET A 97 -12.96 -6.85 -2.77
CA MET A 97 -13.67 -6.32 -3.93
C MET A 97 -15.03 -5.78 -3.50
N ARG A 98 -15.55 -4.76 -4.18
CA ARG A 98 -16.92 -4.27 -3.94
C ARG A 98 -17.91 -5.38 -4.30
N LYS A 99 -18.84 -5.72 -3.41
CA LYS A 99 -19.85 -6.79 -3.61
C LYS A 99 -20.58 -6.66 -4.95
N ARG A 100 -20.96 -5.43 -5.32
CA ARG A 100 -21.65 -5.16 -6.59
C ARG A 100 -20.79 -5.52 -7.81
N LEU A 101 -19.52 -5.16 -7.80
CA LEU A 101 -18.57 -5.50 -8.87
C LEU A 101 -18.32 -7.01 -8.92
N MET A 102 -18.10 -7.65 -7.77
CA MET A 102 -17.86 -9.10 -7.71
C MET A 102 -19.03 -9.91 -8.24
N LYS A 103 -20.28 -9.53 -7.91
CA LYS A 103 -21.48 -10.19 -8.42
C LYS A 103 -21.52 -10.14 -9.95
N MET A 104 -21.39 -8.94 -10.53
CA MET A 104 -21.42 -8.77 -11.99
C MET A 104 -20.22 -9.43 -12.67
N TRP A 105 -19.04 -9.41 -12.05
CA TRP A 105 -17.84 -10.06 -12.57
C TRP A 105 -18.04 -11.57 -12.72
N ARG A 106 -18.57 -12.23 -11.69
CA ARG A 106 -18.82 -13.68 -11.73
C ARG A 106 -19.95 -14.04 -12.70
N GLU A 107 -21.00 -13.23 -12.76
CA GLU A 107 -22.09 -13.39 -13.73
C GLU A 107 -21.59 -13.23 -15.17
N ALA A 108 -20.73 -12.25 -15.44
CA ALA A 108 -20.14 -12.06 -16.76
C ALA A 108 -19.17 -13.19 -17.12
N LYS A 109 -18.33 -13.65 -16.19
CA LYS A 109 -17.45 -14.82 -16.42
C LYS A 109 -18.19 -16.12 -16.69
N ALA A 110 -19.44 -16.25 -16.26
CA ALA A 110 -20.28 -17.41 -16.59
C ALA A 110 -20.77 -17.36 -18.05
N LEU A 111 -20.82 -16.17 -18.66
CA LEU A 111 -21.28 -15.95 -20.03
C LEU A 111 -20.13 -15.78 -21.02
N HIS A 112 -18.96 -15.34 -20.54
CA HIS A 112 -17.79 -15.03 -21.34
C HIS A 112 -16.57 -15.80 -20.81
N SER A 113 -16.02 -16.69 -21.63
CA SER A 113 -14.81 -17.45 -21.29
C SER A 113 -13.57 -16.55 -21.27
N ASP A 114 -13.47 -15.57 -22.18
CA ASP A 114 -12.42 -14.55 -22.17
C ASP A 114 -12.75 -13.48 -21.09
N PRO A 115 -11.90 -13.31 -20.07
CA PRO A 115 -12.11 -12.30 -19.03
C PRO A 115 -12.10 -10.86 -19.56
N VAL A 116 -11.44 -10.57 -20.70
CA VAL A 116 -11.45 -9.26 -21.36
C VAL A 116 -12.85 -8.94 -21.90
N GLU A 117 -13.52 -9.93 -22.49
CA GLU A 117 -14.91 -9.81 -22.97
C GLU A 117 -15.90 -9.73 -21.80
N ALA A 118 -15.65 -10.50 -20.73
CA ALA A 118 -16.43 -10.39 -19.49
C ALA A 118 -16.36 -8.97 -18.90
N TRP A 119 -15.20 -8.32 -18.95
CA TRP A 119 -15.05 -6.94 -18.51
C TRP A 119 -15.77 -5.96 -19.46
N ALA A 120 -15.66 -6.17 -20.77
CA ALA A 120 -16.34 -5.37 -21.78
C ALA A 120 -17.87 -5.33 -21.53
N SER A 121 -18.49 -6.49 -21.31
CA SER A 121 -19.95 -6.60 -21.08
C SER A 121 -20.46 -5.96 -19.78
N ILE A 122 -19.56 -5.61 -18.86
CA ILE A 122 -19.86 -4.84 -17.64
C ILE A 122 -19.64 -3.35 -17.87
N ILE A 123 -18.52 -2.96 -18.49
CA ILE A 123 -18.11 -1.56 -18.57
C ILE A 123 -18.80 -0.78 -19.70
N GLU A 124 -19.21 -1.47 -20.77
CA GLU A 124 -19.97 -0.90 -21.90
C GLU A 124 -21.46 -0.74 -21.57
N ASP A 125 -21.96 -1.49 -20.59
CA ASP A 125 -23.32 -1.34 -20.06
C ASP A 125 -23.36 -0.18 -19.04
N ALA A 126 -24.06 0.90 -19.40
CA ALA A 126 -24.13 2.12 -18.61
C ALA A 126 -24.69 1.89 -17.20
N ASP A 127 -25.70 1.02 -17.06
CA ASP A 127 -26.36 0.74 -15.79
C ASP A 127 -25.47 -0.13 -14.89
N LYS A 128 -24.85 -1.17 -15.44
CA LYS A 128 -23.87 -1.99 -14.70
C LYS A 128 -22.69 -1.13 -14.25
N ALA A 129 -22.11 -0.33 -15.16
CA ALA A 129 -20.99 0.55 -14.84
C ALA A 129 -21.34 1.57 -13.76
N LYS A 130 -22.50 2.21 -13.85
CA LYS A 130 -23.00 3.16 -12.84
C LYS A 130 -23.19 2.47 -11.49
N SER A 131 -23.74 1.25 -11.47
CA SER A 131 -24.09 0.54 -10.24
C SER A 131 -22.90 0.30 -9.30
N PHE A 132 -21.74 -0.11 -9.81
CA PHE A 132 -20.57 -0.33 -8.94
C PHE A 132 -19.79 0.96 -8.66
N LYS A 133 -19.84 1.95 -9.56
CA LYS A 133 -19.22 3.28 -9.36
C LYS A 133 -19.92 4.07 -8.26
N GLN A 134 -21.25 4.08 -8.22
CA GLN A 134 -22.03 4.76 -7.18
C GLN A 134 -21.88 4.09 -5.79
N ALA A 135 -21.49 2.82 -5.74
CA ALA A 135 -21.19 2.11 -4.50
C ALA A 135 -19.81 2.44 -3.89
N ARG A 136 -19.00 3.32 -4.52
CA ARG A 136 -17.69 3.74 -3.99
C ARG A 136 -17.87 4.57 -2.71
N GLY A 137 -17.14 4.24 -1.65
CA GLY A 137 -17.24 4.91 -0.35
C GLY A 137 -18.50 4.57 0.47
N ARG A 138 -19.30 3.58 0.04
CA ARG A 138 -20.58 3.20 0.68
C ARG A 138 -20.57 1.78 1.29
N GLY A 139 -19.40 1.33 1.77
CA GLY A 139 -19.28 -0.02 2.38
C GLY A 139 -19.52 -1.18 1.40
N GLY A 140 -19.74 -2.39 1.91
CA GLY A 140 -19.99 -3.57 1.07
C GLY A 140 -18.76 -4.14 0.37
N PHE A 141 -17.60 -4.09 1.02
CA PHE A 141 -16.45 -4.91 0.61
C PHE A 141 -16.69 -6.36 1.01
N VAL A 142 -16.30 -7.27 0.12
CA VAL A 142 -16.32 -8.71 0.35
C VAL A 142 -14.94 -9.28 0.07
N ARG A 143 -14.58 -10.34 0.79
CA ARG A 143 -13.31 -11.06 0.60
C ARG A 143 -13.28 -11.66 -0.81
N SER A 144 -12.16 -11.49 -1.50
CA SER A 144 -11.85 -12.12 -2.79
C SER A 144 -10.59 -13.00 -2.66
N SER A 145 -10.05 -13.45 -3.79
CA SER A 145 -8.77 -14.16 -3.89
C SER A 145 -7.81 -13.38 -4.79
N TRP A 146 -6.50 -13.62 -4.62
CA TRP A 146 -5.49 -13.01 -5.49
C TRP A 146 -5.70 -13.37 -6.96
N GLN A 147 -6.09 -14.62 -7.24
CA GLN A 147 -6.42 -15.08 -8.58
C GLN A 147 -7.56 -14.26 -9.21
N GLU A 148 -8.66 -14.07 -8.49
CA GLU A 148 -9.84 -13.35 -8.99
C GLU A 148 -9.55 -11.86 -9.22
N VAL A 149 -8.85 -11.18 -8.30
CA VAL A 149 -8.54 -9.75 -8.47
C VAL A 149 -7.49 -9.51 -9.54
N ASN A 150 -6.47 -10.38 -9.66
CA ASN A 150 -5.42 -10.22 -10.67
C ASN A 150 -5.98 -10.39 -12.08
N GLU A 151 -6.85 -11.38 -12.29
CA GLU A 151 -7.50 -11.59 -13.59
C GLU A 151 -8.40 -10.41 -13.97
N LEU A 152 -9.24 -9.92 -13.05
CA LEU A 152 -10.10 -8.75 -13.30
C LEU A 152 -9.28 -7.51 -13.65
N ILE A 153 -8.22 -7.22 -12.86
CA ILE A 153 -7.36 -6.04 -13.10
C ILE A 153 -6.65 -6.17 -14.46
N ALA A 154 -6.11 -7.34 -14.78
CA ALA A 154 -5.44 -7.59 -16.06
C ALA A 154 -6.41 -7.44 -17.23
N ALA A 155 -7.60 -8.04 -17.16
CA ALA A 155 -8.63 -7.92 -18.18
C ALA A 155 -9.08 -6.47 -18.39
N SER A 156 -9.29 -5.73 -17.31
CA SER A 156 -9.63 -4.30 -17.35
C SER A 156 -8.55 -3.47 -18.03
N ASN A 157 -7.28 -3.72 -17.70
CA ASN A 157 -6.14 -3.04 -18.31
C ASN A 157 -6.02 -3.36 -19.81
N VAL A 158 -6.09 -4.65 -20.18
CA VAL A 158 -6.02 -5.10 -21.59
C VAL A 158 -7.14 -4.49 -22.41
N TYR A 159 -8.38 -4.56 -21.91
CA TYR A 159 -9.54 -3.94 -22.57
C TYR A 159 -9.31 -2.43 -22.77
N THR A 160 -8.92 -1.72 -21.71
CA THR A 160 -8.73 -0.26 -21.76
C THR A 160 -7.63 0.12 -22.75
N ILE A 161 -6.51 -0.61 -22.77
CA ILE A 161 -5.43 -0.40 -23.75
C ILE A 161 -5.95 -0.66 -25.17
N LYS A 162 -6.66 -1.78 -25.38
CA LYS A 162 -7.16 -2.17 -26.70
C LYS A 162 -8.17 -1.17 -27.27
N THR A 163 -9.09 -0.67 -26.45
CA THR A 163 -10.19 0.19 -26.92
C THR A 163 -9.86 1.67 -26.85
N THR A 164 -9.23 2.14 -25.77
CA THR A 164 -8.98 3.58 -25.58
C THR A 164 -7.67 4.00 -26.21
N ALA A 165 -6.57 3.27 -26.00
CA ALA A 165 -5.27 3.67 -26.52
C ALA A 165 -5.20 3.57 -28.07
N ARG A 166 -5.82 2.55 -28.68
CA ARG A 166 -5.94 2.49 -30.16
C ARG A 166 -6.85 3.57 -30.72
N THR A 167 -7.94 3.92 -30.05
CA THR A 167 -8.85 4.98 -30.54
C THR A 167 -8.16 6.34 -30.51
N VAL A 168 -7.37 6.66 -29.48
CA VAL A 168 -6.56 7.89 -29.44
C VAL A 168 -5.49 7.89 -30.56
N LEU A 169 -4.86 6.75 -30.87
CA LEU A 169 -3.92 6.62 -31.99
C LEU A 169 -4.60 6.79 -33.36
N LEU A 170 -5.81 6.26 -33.55
CA LEU A 170 -6.57 6.42 -34.79
C LEU A 170 -7.06 7.85 -34.97
N VAL A 171 -7.65 8.45 -33.93
CA VAL A 171 -8.11 9.85 -33.96
C VAL A 171 -6.93 10.80 -34.16
N SER A 172 -5.78 10.58 -33.50
CA SER A 172 -4.59 11.41 -33.71
C SER A 172 -3.96 11.24 -35.10
N ARG A 173 -3.98 10.04 -35.68
CA ARG A 173 -3.59 9.81 -37.08
C ARG A 173 -4.54 10.51 -38.05
N GLN A 174 -5.85 10.43 -37.81
CA GLN A 174 -6.87 11.06 -38.66
C GLN A 174 -6.82 12.59 -38.54
N PHE A 175 -6.55 13.14 -37.36
CA PHE A 175 -6.25 14.57 -37.18
C PHE A 175 -4.98 15.01 -37.90
N ARG A 176 -3.90 14.20 -37.88
CA ARG A 176 -2.68 14.48 -38.67
C ARG A 176 -2.96 14.44 -40.18
N GLN A 177 -3.77 13.50 -40.65
CA GLN A 177 -4.18 13.39 -42.05
C GLN A 177 -5.06 14.58 -42.49
N CYS A 178 -6.03 14.99 -41.67
CA CYS A 178 -6.83 16.19 -41.91
C CYS A 178 -5.99 17.48 -41.92
N ARG A 179 -4.98 17.61 -41.04
CA ARG A 179 -4.05 18.75 -41.05
C ARG A 179 -3.18 18.79 -42.31
N TRP A 180 -2.81 17.64 -42.85
CA TRP A 180 -2.08 17.55 -44.12
C TRP A 180 -2.96 17.97 -45.31
N PHE A 181 -4.21 17.51 -45.36
CA PHE A 181 -5.18 17.92 -46.39
C PHE A 181 -5.51 19.43 -46.35
N LEU A 182 -5.63 20.02 -45.16
CA LEU A 182 -5.91 21.46 -45.00
C LEU A 182 -4.70 22.35 -45.33
N THR A 183 -3.47 21.85 -45.19
CA THR A 183 -2.25 22.61 -45.52
C THR A 183 -1.86 22.49 -46.99
N HIS A 184 -2.20 21.38 -47.66
CA HIS A 184 -1.79 21.14 -49.05
C HIS A 184 -2.87 21.47 -50.10
N ARG A 185 -4.12 21.79 -49.71
CA ARG A 185 -5.14 22.32 -50.64
C ARG A 185 -5.05 23.82 -50.93
N VAL A 186 -4.22 24.57 -50.22
CA VAL A 186 -4.10 26.04 -50.39
C VAL A 186 -3.21 26.43 -51.58
N HIS A 187 -2.55 25.49 -52.25
CA HIS A 187 -1.63 25.77 -53.37
C HIS A 187 -2.15 25.39 -54.77
N ALA A 188 -3.43 25.00 -54.93
CA ALA A 188 -3.96 24.52 -56.21
C ALA A 188 -5.09 25.37 -56.83
N ILE A 189 -5.34 26.61 -56.36
CA ILE A 189 -6.35 27.52 -56.93
C ILE A 189 -5.78 28.93 -57.16
N SER A 190 -4.57 29.03 -57.73
CA SER A 190 -4.10 30.30 -58.31
C SER A 190 -3.15 30.06 -59.50
N ARG A 191 -3.74 29.77 -60.65
CA ARG A 191 -3.42 30.28 -62.00
C ARG A 191 -4.22 29.51 -63.04
#